data_AF-A0AAU4UCI9-F1
#
_entry.id   AF-A0AAU4UCI9-F1
#
_cell.length_a   1.000
_cell.length_b   1.000
_cell.length_c   1.000
_cell.angle_alpha   90.00
_cell.angle_beta   90.00
_cell.angle_gamma   90.00
#
_symmetry.space_group_name_H-M   'P 1'
#
loop_
_entity.id
_entity.type
_entity.pdbx_description
1 polymer ?
#
loop_
_entity_poly.entity_id
_entity_poly.type
_entity_poly.pdbx_seq_one_letter_code
_entity_poly.pdbx_strand_id
1 'polypeptide(L)'
;MYERRTTDPTPVPPPPLGTIGGQRQPGDIRIGDFVCLDGQYLQVRDMRSAGTSGHRVLIFDGHAPWVMNKPTTTYRSIELL
;
A
#
# COMPACT_ATOMS: atom_id res chain seq x y z
N MET A 1 9.75 -30.04 -22.54
CA MET A 1 9.55 -29.90 -21.08
C MET A 1 10.14 -28.55 -20.69
N TYR A 2 9.31 -27.53 -20.49
CA TYR A 2 9.81 -26.25 -19.96
C TYR A 2 9.46 -26.20 -18.47
N GLU A 3 10.50 -26.21 -17.64
CA GLU A 3 10.36 -26.07 -16.19
C GLU A 3 9.72 -24.70 -15.91
N ARG A 4 8.50 -24.74 -15.37
CA ARG A 4 7.91 -23.56 -14.73
C ARG A 4 8.80 -23.23 -13.54
N ARG A 5 9.62 -22.20 -13.67
CA ARG A 5 10.18 -21.48 -12.51
C ARG A 5 8.97 -20.93 -11.75
N THR A 6 8.48 -21.71 -10.80
CA THR A 6 7.61 -21.22 -9.74
C THR A 6 8.48 -20.28 -8.94
N THR A 7 8.47 -19.00 -9.31
CA THR A 7 8.98 -17.94 -8.44
C THR A 7 8.12 -18.02 -7.19
N ASP A 8 8.61 -18.68 -6.16
CA ASP A 8 7.97 -18.70 -4.85
C ASP A 8 7.75 -17.23 -4.46
N PRO A 9 6.50 -16.78 -4.26
CA PRO A 9 6.25 -15.40 -3.92
C PRO A 9 6.92 -15.15 -2.58
N THR A 10 7.92 -14.28 -2.56
CA THR A 10 8.61 -13.85 -1.34
C THR A 10 7.55 -13.62 -0.26
N PRO A 11 7.65 -14.27 0.91
CA PRO A 11 6.62 -14.16 1.92
C PRO A 11 6.38 -12.70 2.27
N VAL A 12 5.15 -12.23 2.06
CA VAL A 12 4.76 -10.87 2.48
C VAL A 12 4.84 -10.86 4.01
N PRO A 13 5.53 -9.89 4.63
CA PRO A 13 5.59 -9.82 6.08
C PRO A 13 4.17 -9.70 6.68
N PRO A 14 3.98 -10.02 7.97
CA PRO A 14 2.72 -9.74 8.62
C PRO A 14 2.45 -8.22 8.64
N PRO A 15 1.19 -7.79 8.51
CA PRO A 15 0.85 -6.38 8.55
C PRO A 15 1.18 -5.75 9.91
N PRO A 16 1.37 -4.42 9.98
CA PRO A 16 1.62 -3.73 11.23
C PRO A 16 0.53 -4.03 12.27
N LEU A 17 0.95 -4.25 13.51
CA LEU A 17 0.02 -4.53 14.61
C LEU A 17 -0.98 -3.40 14.80
N GLY A 18 -2.20 -3.74 15.19
CA GLY A 18 -3.27 -2.76 15.37
C GLY A 18 -3.75 -2.13 14.06
N THR A 19 -3.65 -2.85 12.94
CA THR A 19 -4.21 -2.40 11.66
C THR A 19 -5.23 -3.39 11.10
N ILE A 20 -6.18 -2.88 10.32
CA ILE A 20 -7.13 -3.69 9.55
C ILE A 20 -6.86 -3.51 8.06
N GLY A 21 -6.66 -4.64 7.39
CA GLY A 21 -6.51 -4.73 5.95
C GLY A 21 -7.83 -4.49 5.22
N GLY A 22 -7.79 -3.75 4.12
CA GLY A 22 -8.93 -3.55 3.24
C GLY A 22 -8.51 -3.12 1.84
N GLN A 23 -9.30 -3.48 0.82
CA GLN A 23 -9.17 -2.90 -0.51
C GLN A 23 -9.66 -1.46 -0.47
N ARG A 24 -8.82 -0.51 -0.88
CA ARG A 24 -9.19 0.91 -0.96
C ARG A 24 -8.95 1.43 -2.36
N GLN A 25 -9.84 2.30 -2.83
CA GLN A 25 -9.62 3.06 -4.05
C GLN A 25 -8.60 4.18 -3.80
N PRO A 26 -7.98 4.76 -4.85
CA PRO A 26 -7.11 5.93 -4.72
C PRO A 26 -7.76 7.13 -4.02
N GLY A 27 -9.09 7.26 -4.08
CA GLY A 27 -9.85 8.27 -3.35
C GLY A 27 -10.11 7.97 -1.86
N ASP A 28 -10.01 6.70 -1.44
CA ASP A 28 -10.34 6.26 -0.07
C ASP A 28 -9.12 6.14 0.85
N ILE A 29 -7.92 6.23 0.27
CA ILE A 29 -6.66 6.14 1.00
C ILE A 29 -6.40 7.41 1.81
N ARG A 30 -5.82 7.23 3.00
CA ARG A 30 -5.56 8.30 3.96
C ARG A 30 -4.07 8.37 4.34
N ILE A 31 -3.64 9.54 4.78
CA ILE A 31 -2.36 9.69 5.48
C ILE A 31 -2.44 8.82 6.73
N GLY A 32 -1.37 8.08 7.02
CA GLY A 32 -1.30 7.11 8.10
C GLY A 32 -1.67 5.68 7.71
N ASP A 33 -2.36 5.45 6.58
CA ASP A 33 -2.56 4.11 6.04
C ASP A 33 -1.20 3.50 5.66
N PHE A 34 -1.08 2.19 5.76
CA PHE A 34 0.10 1.44 5.32
C PHE A 34 -0.19 0.70 4.00
N VAL A 35 0.79 0.70 3.10
CA VAL A 35 0.77 -0.06 1.84
C VAL A 35 1.97 -1.01 1.83
N CYS A 36 1.77 -2.25 1.39
CA CYS A 36 2.88 -3.17 1.18
C CYS A 36 3.46 -2.96 -0.23
N LEU A 37 4.68 -2.40 -0.33
CA LEU A 37 5.43 -2.25 -1.56
C LEU A 37 6.78 -2.96 -1.38
N ASP A 38 7.20 -3.75 -2.38
CA ASP A 38 8.47 -4.49 -2.38
C ASP A 38 8.74 -5.29 -1.08
N GLY A 39 7.68 -5.89 -0.53
CA GLY A 39 7.75 -6.68 0.71
C GLY A 39 7.91 -5.85 1.98
N GLN A 40 7.63 -4.54 1.94
CA GLN A 40 7.71 -3.64 3.09
C GLN A 40 6.42 -2.86 3.29
N TYR A 41 5.98 -2.72 4.53
CA TYR A 41 4.85 -1.87 4.88
C TYR A 41 5.31 -0.44 5.05
N LEU A 42 4.90 0.42 4.12
CA LEU A 42 5.24 1.84 4.10
C LEU A 42 4.03 2.65 4.54
N GLN A 43 4.24 3.52 5.53
CA GLN A 43 3.20 4.43 6.01
C GLN A 43 3.09 5.64 5.07
N VAL A 44 1.88 5.92 4.59
CA VAL A 44 1.59 7.12 3.80
C VAL A 44 1.80 8.34 4.69
N ARG A 45 2.77 9.19 4.37
CA ARG A 45 3.09 10.43 5.09
C ARG A 45 2.43 11.65 4.49
N ASP A 46 2.35 11.68 3.17
CA ASP A 46 1.69 12.74 2.42
C ASP A 46 1.07 12.16 1.15
N MET A 47 0.15 12.90 0.54
CA MET A 47 -0.51 12.52 -0.69
C MET A 47 -0.70 13.71 -1.62
N ARG A 48 -0.50 13.48 -2.91
CA ARG A 48 -0.81 14.46 -3.96
C ARG A 48 -1.87 13.92 -4.91
N SER A 49 -2.74 14.83 -5.37
CA SER A 49 -3.64 14.54 -6.49
C SER A 49 -2.84 14.38 -7.78
N ALA A 50 -3.16 13.36 -8.58
CA ALA A 50 -2.54 13.13 -9.88
C ALA A 50 -3.47 13.55 -11.04
N GLY A 51 -4.22 14.64 -10.85
CA GLY A 51 -5.12 15.21 -11.86
C GLY A 51 -6.50 14.54 -11.98
N THR A 52 -6.70 13.36 -11.40
CA THR A 52 -8.01 12.66 -11.38
C THR A 52 -8.28 12.02 -10.02
N SER A 53 -9.54 11.69 -9.71
CA SER A 53 -9.92 10.92 -8.52
C SER A 53 -9.51 9.45 -8.61
N GLY A 54 -9.19 8.96 -9.81
CA GLY A 54 -8.74 7.60 -10.06
C GLY A 54 -7.26 7.37 -9.74
N HIS A 55 -6.48 8.41 -9.43
CA HIS A 55 -5.06 8.31 -9.16
C HIS A 55 -4.66 9.10 -7.90
N ARG A 56 -3.72 8.54 -7.12
CA ARG A 56 -3.13 9.21 -5.95
C ARG A 56 -1.62 9.00 -5.95
N VAL A 57 -0.84 10.06 -5.77
CA VAL A 57 0.60 9.92 -5.48
C VAL A 57 0.77 9.82 -3.97
N LEU A 58 1.32 8.71 -3.51
CA LEU A 58 1.61 8.44 -2.11
C LEU A 58 3.08 8.76 -1.84
N ILE A 59 3.34 9.49 -0.77
CA ILE A 59 4.68 9.85 -0.33
C ILE A 59 4.95 9.13 0.99
N PHE A 60 6.13 8.54 1.11
CA PHE A 60 6.57 7.76 2.26
C PHE A 60 7.93 8.27 2.75
N ASP A 61 8.34 7.86 3.95
CA ASP A 61 9.71 8.10 4.41
C ASP A 61 10.68 7.10 3.77
N GLY A 62 11.76 7.61 3.17
CA GLY A 62 12.84 6.76 2.64
C GLY A 62 12.50 5.91 1.42
N HIS A 63 11.31 6.08 0.81
CA HIS A 63 10.89 5.38 -0.40
C HIS A 63 10.43 6.37 -1.47
N ALA A 64 10.68 6.03 -2.74
CA ALA A 64 10.24 6.86 -3.86
C ALA A 64 8.70 7.03 -3.86
N PRO A 65 8.17 8.18 -4.30
CA PRO A 65 6.72 8.36 -4.44
C PRO A 65 6.12 7.26 -5.32
N TRP A 66 4.97 6.74 -4.92
CA TRP A 66 4.29 5.69 -5.65
C TRP A 66 2.91 6.15 -6.13
N VAL A 67 2.59 5.87 -7.39
CA VAL A 67 1.29 6.22 -7.98
C VAL A 67 0.34 5.06 -7.78
N MET A 68 -0.63 5.24 -6.89
CA MET A 68 -1.77 4.36 -6.75
C MET A 68 -2.78 4.68 -7.85
N ASN A 69 -2.92 3.79 -8.84
CA ASN A 69 -3.83 3.94 -9.98
C ASN A 69 -4.92 2.87 -10.06
N LYS A 70 -4.99 2.00 -9.04
CA LYS A 70 -5.95 0.90 -8.93
C LYS A 70 -6.25 0.60 -7.45
N PRO A 71 -7.35 -0.11 -7.15
CA PRO A 71 -7.60 -0.62 -5.82
C PRO A 71 -6.38 -1.39 -5.29
N THR A 72 -5.97 -1.07 -4.06
CA THR A 72 -4.78 -1.66 -3.44
C THR A 72 -5.11 -2.07 -2.00
N THR A 73 -4.55 -3.20 -1.57
CA THR A 73 -4.61 -3.62 -0.18
C THR A 73 -3.87 -2.60 0.68
N THR A 74 -4.59 -2.01 1.62
CA THR A 74 -4.07 -1.00 2.54
C THR A 74 -4.44 -1.40 3.95
N TYR A 75 -3.62 -1.01 4.92
CA TYR A 75 -3.80 -1.36 6.31
C TYR A 75 -3.97 -0.08 7.11
N ARG A 76 -5.15 0.10 7.70
CA ARG A 76 -5.49 1.31 8.46
C ARG A 76 -5.40 0.99 9.93
N SER A 77 -4.78 1.87 10.71
CA SER A 77 -4.75 1.75 12.16
C SER A 77 -6.17 1.69 12.72
N ILE A 78 -6.40 0.73 13.62
CA ILE A 78 -7.53 0.77 14.54
C ILE A 78 -7.09 1.74 15.64
N GLU A 79 -7.53 2.98 15.59
CA GLU A 79 -7.44 3.79 16.81
C GLU A 79 -8.23 3.05 17.88
N LEU A 80 -7.53 2.62 18.94
CA LEU A 80 -8.18 2.34 20.21
C LEU A 80 -8.63 3.70 20.72
N LEU A 81 -9.86 4.08 20.39
CA LEU A 81 -10.59 5.17 21.05
C LEU A 81 -10.56 4.99 22.57
#